data_AF-R6DCY0-F1
#
_entry.id   AF-R6DCY0-F1
#
_cell.length_a   1.000
_cell.length_b   1.000
_cell.length_c   1.000
_cell.angle_alpha   90.00
_cell.angle_beta   90.00
_cell.angle_gamma   90.00
#
_symmetry.space_group_name_H-M   'P 1'
#
loop_
_entity.id
_entity.type
_entity.pdbx_description
1 polymer ?
#
loop_
_entity_poly.entity_id
_entity_poly.type
_entity_poly.pdbx_seq_one_letter_code
_entity_poly.pdbx_strand_id
1 'polypeptide(L)'
;MAYEMEEIQQSQEIFYLLLKEHEIKEENEKELFRVYTQNNHVMNLVKSQATAAESLVERYGDVIYLIPKEENEYLGFTKQELKAQLCRSNATDKDYYLSQFVILVLLTEFYDGQGSSSKSREYMKVGELLNLVSDYLVEAGENMEPEEEEKTGLAFINMLEAYSALRSDEHGSKARTTKEGFVYHVLQFLQKQGLIHYVERDEMIMTTKKLDRFMDWNLLNQNHYDRVQKVLAVWKEDDNE
;
A
#
# COMPACT_ATOMS: atom_id res chain seq x y z
N MET A 1 -33.17 13.00 -12.19
CA MET A 1 -33.58 11.87 -13.06
C MET A 1 -34.13 10.79 -12.15
N ALA A 2 -35.18 10.09 -12.56
CA ALA A 2 -35.69 8.92 -11.83
C ALA A 2 -34.85 7.69 -12.20
N TYR A 3 -34.56 6.84 -11.22
CA TYR A 3 -33.91 5.54 -11.44
C TYR A 3 -34.99 4.46 -11.56
N GLU A 4 -34.78 3.50 -12.44
CA GLU A 4 -35.65 2.32 -12.54
C GLU A 4 -35.39 1.34 -11.39
N MET A 5 -36.41 0.58 -10.99
CA MET A 5 -36.26 -0.40 -9.90
C MET A 5 -35.19 -1.46 -10.19
N GLU A 6 -35.04 -1.85 -11.45
CA GLU A 6 -34.01 -2.79 -11.89
C GLU A 6 -32.60 -2.22 -11.70
N GLU A 7 -32.38 -0.93 -12.01
CA GLU A 7 -31.08 -0.27 -11.83
C GLU A 7 -30.69 -0.21 -10.35
N ILE A 8 -31.68 0.05 -9.49
CA ILE A 8 -31.49 0.05 -8.03
C ILE A 8 -31.08 -1.34 -7.56
N GLN A 9 -31.80 -2.39 -7.96
CA GLN A 9 -31.48 -3.75 -7.55
C GLN A 9 -30.09 -4.19 -8.02
N GLN A 10 -29.76 -3.95 -9.30
CA GLN A 10 -28.44 -4.26 -9.85
C GLN A 10 -27.32 -3.53 -9.10
N SER A 11 -27.52 -2.24 -8.78
CA SER A 11 -26.52 -1.48 -8.00
C SER A 11 -26.31 -2.07 -6.59
N GLN A 12 -27.38 -2.50 -5.93
CA GLN A 12 -27.31 -3.12 -4.60
C GLN A 12 -26.58 -4.46 -4.63
N GLU A 13 -26.83 -5.28 -5.66
CA GLU A 13 -26.13 -6.57 -5.84
C GLU A 13 -24.63 -6.35 -6.07
N ILE A 14 -24.25 -5.42 -6.95
CA ILE A 14 -22.85 -5.06 -7.20
C ILE A 14 -22.19 -4.56 -5.91
N PHE A 15 -22.83 -3.63 -5.20
CA PHE A 15 -22.25 -3.05 -3.99
C PHE A 15 -22.14 -4.06 -2.84
N TYR A 16 -23.11 -4.96 -2.69
CA TYR A 16 -23.04 -6.06 -1.72
C TYR A 16 -21.86 -6.98 -2.01
N LEU A 17 -21.64 -7.33 -3.27
CA LEU A 17 -20.52 -8.18 -3.65
C LEU A 17 -19.18 -7.48 -3.39
N LEU A 18 -19.10 -6.18 -3.69
CA LEU A 18 -17.93 -5.35 -3.36
C LEU A 18 -17.65 -5.30 -1.85
N LEU A 19 -18.67 -5.20 -0.99
CA LEU A 19 -18.47 -5.26 0.46
C LEU A 19 -17.93 -6.61 0.93
N LYS A 20 -18.34 -7.69 0.27
CA LYS A 20 -17.95 -9.05 0.66
C LYS A 20 -16.54 -9.41 0.19
N GLU A 21 -16.24 -9.11 -1.06
CA GLU A 21 -15.03 -9.59 -1.73
C GLU A 21 -13.98 -8.48 -1.95
N HIS A 22 -14.32 -7.21 -1.68
CA HIS A 22 -13.49 -6.01 -1.89
C HIS A 22 -13.14 -5.71 -3.36
N GLU A 23 -13.35 -6.67 -4.26
CA GLU A 23 -13.12 -6.55 -5.69
C GLU A 23 -14.10 -7.41 -6.49
N ILE A 24 -14.43 -6.97 -7.71
CA ILE A 24 -15.18 -7.73 -8.71
C ILE A 24 -14.30 -7.84 -9.95
N LYS A 25 -13.95 -9.07 -10.35
CA LYS A 25 -13.18 -9.35 -11.56
C LYS A 25 -14.11 -9.74 -12.69
N GLU A 26 -13.91 -9.18 -13.88
CA GLU A 26 -14.68 -9.50 -15.08
C GLU A 26 -14.67 -11.00 -15.40
N GLU A 27 -13.53 -11.68 -15.18
CA GLU A 27 -13.40 -13.13 -15.41
C GLU A 27 -14.35 -13.98 -14.56
N ASN A 28 -14.64 -13.53 -13.33
CA ASN A 28 -15.47 -14.26 -12.36
C ASN A 28 -16.94 -13.81 -12.42
N GLU A 29 -17.19 -12.53 -12.72
CA GLU A 29 -18.50 -11.89 -12.58
C GLU A 29 -18.84 -11.03 -13.81
N LYS A 30 -18.86 -11.67 -14.99
CA LYS A 30 -19.03 -11.01 -16.30
C LYS A 30 -20.26 -10.11 -16.39
N GLU A 31 -21.40 -10.58 -15.92
CA GLU A 31 -22.66 -9.84 -16.04
C GLU A 31 -22.68 -8.60 -15.15
N LEU A 32 -22.34 -8.75 -13.86
CA LEU A 32 -22.30 -7.61 -12.93
C LEU A 32 -21.24 -6.59 -13.33
N PHE A 33 -20.08 -7.04 -13.79
CA PHE A 33 -19.04 -6.17 -14.32
C PHE A 33 -19.53 -5.41 -15.56
N ARG A 34 -20.18 -6.09 -16.51
CA ARG A 34 -20.76 -5.47 -17.71
C ARG A 34 -21.82 -4.43 -17.34
N VAL A 35 -22.72 -4.75 -16.42
CA VAL A 35 -23.76 -3.84 -15.96
C VAL A 35 -23.16 -2.59 -15.33
N TYR A 36 -22.19 -2.73 -14.41
CA TYR A 36 -21.49 -1.59 -13.80
C TYR A 36 -20.81 -0.70 -14.84
N THR A 37 -20.18 -1.30 -15.86
CA THR A 37 -19.37 -0.56 -16.84
C THR A 37 -20.16 0.05 -17.99
N GLN A 38 -21.32 -0.50 -18.34
CA GLN A 38 -22.11 -0.05 -19.49
C GLN A 38 -23.37 0.74 -19.09
N ASN A 39 -23.84 0.61 -17.84
CA ASN A 39 -24.98 1.37 -17.34
C ASN A 39 -24.53 2.48 -16.36
N ASN A 40 -24.52 3.72 -16.86
CA ASN A 40 -24.14 4.90 -16.06
C ASN A 40 -25.03 5.12 -14.83
N HIS A 41 -26.33 4.77 -14.90
CA HIS A 41 -27.23 4.91 -13.75
C HIS A 41 -26.82 3.96 -12.63
N VAL A 42 -26.57 2.69 -12.96
CA VAL A 42 -26.09 1.68 -12.00
C VAL A 42 -24.73 2.08 -11.44
N MET A 43 -23.78 2.50 -12.28
CA MET A 43 -22.47 2.97 -11.84
C MET A 43 -22.58 4.10 -10.81
N ASN A 44 -23.42 5.11 -11.10
CA ASN A 44 -23.63 6.25 -10.21
C ASN A 44 -24.26 5.85 -8.88
N LEU A 45 -25.22 4.91 -8.90
CA LEU A 45 -25.81 4.36 -7.69
C LEU A 45 -24.78 3.63 -6.83
N VAL A 46 -23.95 2.76 -7.43
CA VAL A 46 -22.86 2.06 -6.72
C VAL A 46 -21.86 3.05 -6.12
N LYS A 47 -21.44 4.07 -6.88
CA LYS A 47 -20.53 5.13 -6.36
C LYS A 47 -21.19 5.94 -5.23
N SER A 48 -22.50 6.19 -5.29
CA SER A 48 -23.25 6.84 -4.21
C SER A 48 -23.31 5.98 -2.95
N GLN A 49 -23.53 4.67 -3.10
CA GLN A 49 -23.54 3.72 -1.97
C GLN A 49 -22.15 3.64 -1.32
N ALA A 50 -21.10 3.56 -2.12
CA ALA A 50 -19.72 3.59 -1.64
C ALA A 50 -19.41 4.88 -0.87
N THR A 51 -19.86 6.04 -1.38
CA THR A 51 -19.69 7.32 -0.70
C THR A 51 -20.37 7.31 0.67
N ALA A 52 -21.58 6.76 0.77
CA ALA A 52 -22.30 6.62 2.04
C ALA A 52 -21.62 5.64 3.02
N ALA A 53 -20.88 4.66 2.48
CA ALA A 53 -20.06 3.73 3.25
C ALA A 53 -18.60 4.20 3.40
N GLU A 54 -18.34 5.51 3.27
CA GLU A 54 -17.02 6.13 3.42
C GLU A 54 -15.93 5.41 2.61
N SER A 55 -16.26 5.07 1.37
CA SER A 55 -15.42 4.32 0.45
C SER A 55 -15.48 4.91 -0.96
N LEU A 56 -14.56 4.48 -1.80
CA LEU A 56 -14.49 4.77 -3.23
C LEU A 56 -14.71 3.48 -4.00
N VAL A 57 -15.35 3.57 -5.16
CA VAL A 57 -15.41 2.45 -6.11
C VAL A 57 -14.77 2.89 -7.41
N GLU A 58 -13.66 2.24 -7.74
CA GLU A 58 -12.87 2.55 -8.93
C GLU A 58 -12.54 1.30 -9.74
N ARG A 59 -12.48 1.49 -11.05
CA ARG A 59 -12.19 0.41 -12.01
C ARG A 59 -10.75 0.54 -12.50
N TYR A 60 -10.00 -0.55 -12.40
CA TYR A 60 -8.68 -0.69 -13.01
C TYR A 60 -8.66 -1.90 -13.94
N GLY A 61 -8.72 -1.63 -15.25
CA GLY A 61 -8.76 -2.66 -16.28
C GLY A 61 -10.04 -3.51 -16.20
N ASP A 62 -9.88 -4.79 -15.88
CA ASP A 62 -10.91 -5.82 -15.76
C ASP A 62 -11.36 -6.07 -14.31
N VAL A 63 -11.02 -5.16 -13.38
CA VAL A 63 -11.39 -5.29 -11.96
C VAL A 63 -11.98 -3.98 -11.43
N ILE A 64 -13.07 -4.09 -10.67
CA ILE A 64 -13.69 -3.01 -9.91
C ILE A 64 -13.32 -3.21 -8.44
N TYR A 65 -12.78 -2.20 -7.77
CA TYR A 65 -12.37 -2.25 -6.37
C TYR A 65 -13.26 -1.39 -5.49
N LEU A 66 -13.50 -1.85 -4.27
CA LEU A 66 -13.98 -1.03 -3.17
C LEU A 66 -12.78 -0.63 -2.31
N ILE A 67 -12.56 0.68 -2.17
CA ILE A 67 -11.41 1.25 -1.47
C ILE A 67 -11.94 2.08 -0.29
N PRO A 68 -11.82 1.60 0.95
CA PRO A 68 -12.15 2.39 2.13
C PRO A 68 -11.34 3.69 2.16
N LYS A 69 -11.94 4.79 2.60
CA LYS A 69 -11.21 6.02 2.91
C LYS A 69 -10.34 5.84 4.16
N GLU A 70 -9.37 6.73 4.35
CA GLU A 70 -8.45 6.67 5.49
C GLU A 70 -9.17 6.71 6.84
N GLU A 71 -10.30 7.41 6.92
CA GLU A 71 -11.11 7.55 8.14
C GLU A 71 -12.07 6.37 8.37
N ASN A 72 -12.17 5.43 7.42
CA ASN A 72 -13.12 4.32 7.49
C ASN A 72 -12.56 3.17 8.34
N GLU A 73 -12.84 3.23 9.63
CA GLU A 73 -12.39 2.22 10.61
C GLU A 73 -13.15 0.89 10.54
N TYR A 74 -14.25 0.81 9.77
CA TYR A 74 -15.08 -0.40 9.70
C TYR A 74 -14.71 -1.32 8.54
N LEU A 75 -14.46 -0.75 7.37
CA LEU A 75 -14.02 -1.49 6.17
C LEU A 75 -12.50 -1.42 5.98
N GLY A 76 -11.84 -0.43 6.59
CA GLY A 76 -10.40 -0.29 6.61
C GLY A 76 -9.78 -0.84 7.89
N PHE A 77 -8.62 -0.31 8.25
CA PHE A 77 -7.95 -0.61 9.51
C PHE A 77 -7.76 0.66 10.32
N THR A 78 -8.02 0.57 11.62
CA THR A 78 -7.54 1.57 12.58
C THR A 78 -6.01 1.52 12.69
N LYS A 79 -5.39 2.63 13.14
CA LYS A 79 -3.95 2.65 13.48
C LYS A 79 -3.58 1.55 14.49
N GLN A 80 -4.48 1.25 15.44
CA GLN A 80 -4.26 0.22 16.45
C GLN A 80 -4.24 -1.19 15.83
N GLU A 81 -5.14 -1.48 14.90
CA GLU A 81 -5.17 -2.78 14.21
C GLU A 81 -3.96 -2.95 13.30
N LEU A 82 -3.59 -1.93 12.51
CA LEU A 82 -2.38 -1.98 11.69
C LEU A 82 -1.15 -2.26 12.54
N LYS A 83 -1.02 -1.57 13.67
CA LYS A 83 0.09 -1.77 14.62
C LYS A 83 0.11 -3.21 15.17
N ALA A 84 -1.05 -3.78 15.49
CA ALA A 84 -1.15 -5.16 15.97
C ALA A 84 -0.75 -6.19 14.89
N GLN A 85 -1.11 -5.93 13.63
CA GLN A 85 -0.75 -6.77 12.50
C GLN A 85 0.76 -6.71 12.20
N LEU A 86 1.30 -5.50 12.12
CA LEU A 86 2.64 -5.21 11.61
C LEU A 86 3.75 -5.33 12.67
N CYS A 87 3.48 -4.93 13.92
CA CYS A 87 4.52 -4.71 14.94
C CYS A 87 4.44 -5.71 16.12
N ARG A 88 5.41 -5.71 17.03
CA ARG A 88 5.42 -6.55 18.25
C ARG A 88 4.29 -6.21 19.23
N SER A 89 3.99 -7.13 20.16
CA SER A 89 3.11 -6.86 21.30
C SER A 89 3.68 -5.67 22.11
N ASN A 90 2.83 -4.66 22.40
CA ASN A 90 3.20 -3.37 23.00
C ASN A 90 4.04 -2.44 22.12
N ALA A 91 3.90 -2.55 20.80
CA ALA A 91 4.49 -1.60 19.86
C ALA A 91 4.04 -0.15 20.14
N THR A 92 4.99 0.77 19.96
CA THR A 92 4.78 2.21 20.04
C THR A 92 4.38 2.78 18.69
N ASP A 93 4.13 4.08 18.63
CA ASP A 93 3.93 4.77 17.35
C ASP A 93 5.21 4.81 16.50
N LYS A 94 6.39 4.73 17.13
CA LYS A 94 7.67 4.67 16.41
C LYS A 94 7.80 3.38 15.60
N ASP A 95 7.42 2.24 16.19
CA ASP A 95 7.38 0.95 15.48
C ASP A 95 6.38 0.99 14.31
N TYR A 96 5.24 1.66 14.49
CA TYR A 96 4.26 1.84 13.41
C TYR A 96 4.84 2.67 12.26
N TYR A 97 5.46 3.83 12.54
CA TYR A 97 6.08 4.65 11.49
C TYR A 97 7.19 3.88 10.75
N LEU A 98 8.01 3.12 11.47
CA LEU A 98 8.99 2.24 10.86
C LEU A 98 8.35 1.21 9.91
N SER A 99 7.20 0.64 10.26
CA SER A 99 6.49 -0.29 9.35
C SER A 99 6.00 0.39 8.08
N GLN A 100 5.50 1.62 8.18
CA GLN A 100 5.06 2.40 7.03
C GLN A 100 6.25 2.78 6.16
N PHE A 101 7.39 3.07 6.78
CA PHE A 101 8.63 3.36 6.09
C PHE A 101 9.16 2.16 5.29
N VAL A 102 9.16 0.96 5.87
CA VAL A 102 9.52 -0.27 5.14
C VAL A 102 8.61 -0.48 3.92
N ILE A 103 7.29 -0.25 4.06
CA ILE A 103 6.35 -0.34 2.94
C ILE A 103 6.68 0.71 1.88
N LEU A 104 6.95 1.95 2.30
CA LEU A 104 7.33 3.04 1.40
C LEU A 104 8.59 2.67 0.61
N VAL A 105 9.68 2.26 1.26
CA VAL A 105 10.93 1.83 0.61
C VAL A 105 10.65 0.70 -0.39
N LEU A 106 9.81 -0.28 -0.02
CA LEU A 106 9.42 -1.35 -0.96
C LEU A 106 8.73 -0.77 -2.21
N LEU A 107 7.78 0.16 -2.04
CA LEU A 107 7.08 0.77 -3.16
C LEU A 107 8.02 1.61 -4.04
N THR A 108 8.91 2.39 -3.45
CA THR A 108 9.85 3.25 -4.19
C THR A 108 10.83 2.45 -5.04
N GLU A 109 11.11 1.22 -4.63
CA GLU A 109 12.02 0.32 -5.32
C GLU A 109 11.36 -0.46 -6.45
N PHE A 110 10.08 -0.82 -6.28
CA PHE A 110 9.32 -1.48 -7.34
C PHE A 110 8.77 -0.52 -8.39
N TYR A 111 8.62 0.76 -8.04
CA TYR A 111 7.98 1.74 -8.91
C TYR A 111 8.78 3.04 -9.03
N ASP A 112 9.14 3.38 -10.26
CA ASP A 112 9.58 4.71 -10.65
C ASP A 112 8.49 5.29 -11.58
N GLY A 113 8.06 6.53 -11.38
CA GLY A 113 6.90 7.02 -12.12
C GLY A 113 7.22 7.40 -13.59
N GLN A 114 8.18 6.72 -14.24
CA GLN A 114 8.58 6.97 -15.61
C GLN A 114 7.92 5.96 -16.58
N GLY A 115 7.30 6.47 -17.64
CA GLY A 115 6.82 5.65 -18.77
C GLY A 115 5.34 5.25 -18.70
N SER A 116 4.98 4.18 -19.44
CA SER A 116 3.59 3.71 -19.58
C SER A 116 3.13 2.74 -18.48
N SER A 117 4.08 2.18 -17.74
CA SER A 117 3.87 1.49 -16.47
C SER A 117 4.83 2.10 -15.48
N SER A 118 4.37 2.27 -14.25
CA SER A 118 5.19 2.77 -13.14
C SER A 118 6.17 1.72 -12.60
N LYS A 119 6.08 0.45 -13.03
CA LYS A 119 6.90 -0.64 -12.47
C LYS A 119 8.31 -0.65 -13.06
N SER A 120 9.31 -0.55 -12.19
CA SER A 120 10.74 -0.46 -12.56
C SER A 120 11.46 -1.80 -12.52
N ARG A 121 10.99 -2.76 -11.69
CA ARG A 121 11.60 -4.09 -11.52
C ARG A 121 10.58 -5.18 -11.21
N GLU A 122 10.90 -6.42 -11.56
CA GLU A 122 9.99 -7.57 -11.36
C GLU A 122 10.11 -8.24 -9.98
N TYR A 123 11.29 -8.24 -9.38
CA TYR A 123 11.55 -8.89 -8.11
C TYR A 123 12.65 -8.21 -7.29
N MET A 124 12.65 -8.47 -5.99
CA MET A 124 13.65 -7.99 -5.02
C MET A 124 13.95 -9.08 -3.98
N LYS A 125 15.17 -9.11 -3.44
CA LYS A 125 15.51 -9.99 -2.31
C LYS A 125 15.21 -9.32 -0.97
N VAL A 126 14.80 -10.09 0.04
CA VAL A 126 14.56 -9.53 1.39
C VAL A 126 15.81 -8.88 1.98
N GLY A 127 16.99 -9.49 1.80
CA GLY A 127 18.25 -8.90 2.24
C GLY A 127 18.56 -7.55 1.58
N GLU A 128 18.16 -7.37 0.32
CA GLU A 128 18.28 -6.09 -0.38
C GLU A 128 17.37 -5.03 0.24
N LEU A 129 16.10 -5.37 0.51
CA LEU A 129 15.17 -4.47 1.20
C LEU A 129 15.68 -4.06 2.59
N LEU A 130 16.25 -5.01 3.34
CA LEU A 130 16.83 -4.75 4.67
C LEU A 130 17.99 -3.75 4.61
N ASN A 131 18.87 -3.91 3.62
CA ASN A 131 19.98 -2.98 3.40
C ASN A 131 19.45 -1.60 3.03
N LEU A 132 18.56 -1.50 2.03
CA LEU A 132 17.97 -0.23 1.62
C LEU A 132 17.29 0.50 2.78
N VAL A 133 16.47 -0.19 3.58
CA VAL A 133 15.85 0.41 4.77
C VAL A 133 16.90 0.89 5.77
N SER A 134 17.99 0.13 5.95
CA SER A 134 19.08 0.52 6.85
C SER A 134 19.81 1.77 6.34
N ASP A 135 20.23 1.75 5.07
CA ASP A 135 21.00 2.81 4.43
C ASP A 135 20.19 4.10 4.45
N TYR A 136 18.93 4.04 4.02
CA TYR A 136 18.02 5.17 4.06
C TYR A 136 17.79 5.74 5.47
N LEU A 137 17.60 4.89 6.50
CA LEU A 137 17.42 5.40 7.86
C LEU A 137 18.69 6.04 8.43
N VAL A 138 19.87 5.53 8.06
CA VAL A 138 21.15 6.08 8.50
C VAL A 138 21.43 7.40 7.78
N GLU A 139 21.34 7.41 6.45
CA GLU A 139 21.57 8.62 5.63
C GLU A 139 20.61 9.75 6.02
N ALA A 140 19.31 9.46 6.16
CA ALA A 140 18.33 10.46 6.58
C ALA A 140 18.50 10.84 8.06
N GLY A 141 18.77 9.88 8.94
CA GLY A 141 18.85 10.13 10.38
C GLY A 141 20.14 10.82 10.85
N GLU A 142 21.25 10.67 10.12
CA GLU A 142 22.52 11.35 10.43
C GLU A 142 22.60 12.76 9.83
N ASN A 143 21.87 13.02 8.74
CA ASN A 143 21.97 14.28 8.01
C ASN A 143 20.75 15.21 8.16
N MET A 144 19.59 14.74 8.64
CA MET A 144 18.42 15.60 8.81
C MET A 144 18.38 16.29 10.17
N GLU A 145 18.33 17.61 10.14
CA GLU A 145 17.95 18.40 11.31
C GLU A 145 16.43 18.28 11.59
N PRO A 146 15.97 18.48 12.84
CA PRO A 146 14.54 18.38 13.19
C PRO A 146 13.61 19.28 12.35
N GLU A 147 14.13 20.41 11.87
CA GLU A 147 13.42 21.35 11.00
C GLU A 147 13.28 20.82 9.55
N GLU A 148 14.14 19.91 9.13
CA GLU A 148 14.08 19.23 7.83
C GLU A 148 13.17 18.00 7.90
N GLU A 149 13.18 17.29 9.04
CA GLU A 149 12.23 16.22 9.36
C GLU A 149 10.76 16.73 9.25
N GLU A 150 10.47 17.94 9.74
CA GLU A 150 9.15 18.56 9.62
C GLU A 150 8.76 18.86 8.16
N LYS A 151 9.71 19.24 7.30
CA LYS A 151 9.46 19.51 5.87
C LYS A 151 9.15 18.26 5.08
N THR A 152 9.77 17.12 5.43
CA THR A 152 9.50 15.83 4.78
C THR A 152 8.20 15.20 5.29
N GLY A 153 7.77 15.55 6.50
CA GLY A 153 6.61 14.96 7.17
C GLY A 153 6.83 13.53 7.65
N LEU A 154 8.09 13.06 7.67
CA LEU A 154 8.48 11.71 8.07
C LEU A 154 9.29 11.75 9.36
N ALA A 155 8.96 10.90 10.32
CA ALA A 155 9.60 10.90 11.64
C ALA A 155 10.91 10.08 11.68
N PHE A 156 11.91 10.43 10.85
CA PHE A 156 13.16 9.68 10.67
C PHE A 156 13.90 9.37 11.96
N ILE A 157 14.04 10.34 12.86
CA ILE A 157 14.79 10.12 14.12
C ILE A 157 14.09 9.02 14.94
N ASN A 158 12.76 9.09 15.03
CA ASN A 158 11.96 8.09 15.74
C ASN A 158 12.03 6.71 15.07
N MET A 159 12.06 6.67 13.74
CA MET A 159 12.16 5.42 12.98
C MET A 159 13.55 4.78 13.12
N LEU A 160 14.63 5.58 13.07
CA LEU A 160 16.01 5.12 13.27
C LEU A 160 16.21 4.58 14.70
N GLU A 161 15.66 5.26 15.71
CA GLU A 161 15.67 4.75 17.09
C GLU A 161 14.95 3.41 17.21
N ALA A 162 13.76 3.28 16.61
CA ALA A 162 12.99 2.04 16.63
C ALA A 162 13.73 0.90 15.90
N TYR A 163 14.36 1.20 14.77
CA TYR A 163 15.13 0.24 13.98
C TYR A 163 16.41 -0.20 14.68
N SER A 164 17.12 0.73 15.32
CA SER A 164 18.34 0.46 16.09
C SER A 164 18.08 -0.37 17.36
N ALA A 165 16.86 -0.31 17.91
CA ALA A 165 16.46 -1.14 19.03
C ALA A 165 16.15 -2.60 18.63
N LEU A 166 16.02 -2.91 17.34
CA LEU A 166 15.86 -4.28 16.84
C LEU A 166 17.23 -4.98 16.80
N ARG A 167 17.26 -6.25 17.20
CA ARG A 167 18.47 -7.07 17.10
C ARG A 167 18.73 -7.44 15.64
N SER A 168 19.98 -7.47 15.22
CA SER A 168 20.37 -8.16 13.99
C SER A 168 20.45 -9.66 14.25
N ASP A 169 19.94 -10.47 13.32
CA ASP A 169 20.04 -11.92 13.40
C ASP A 169 20.39 -12.51 12.02
N GLU A 170 21.63 -12.99 11.91
CA GLU A 170 22.19 -13.56 10.67
C GLU A 170 21.47 -14.84 10.19
N HIS A 171 20.60 -15.44 11.01
CA HIS A 171 19.91 -16.69 10.68
C HIS A 171 18.47 -16.50 10.16
N GLY A 172 18.08 -15.28 9.77
CA GLY A 172 16.77 -15.03 9.18
C GLY A 172 15.62 -15.21 10.18
N SER A 173 15.82 -14.71 11.40
CA SER A 173 14.85 -14.87 12.49
C SER A 173 13.49 -14.27 12.15
N LYS A 174 12.43 -14.99 12.50
CA LYS A 174 11.04 -14.51 12.37
C LYS A 174 10.55 -13.78 13.63
N ALA A 175 11.43 -13.56 14.60
CA ALA A 175 11.09 -12.89 15.84
C ALA A 175 10.86 -11.40 15.61
N ARG A 176 9.71 -10.87 16.05
CA ARG A 176 9.35 -9.44 15.92
C ARG A 176 10.31 -8.45 16.61
N THR A 177 11.31 -8.96 17.32
CA THR A 177 12.37 -8.18 17.99
C THR A 177 13.69 -8.16 17.22
N THR A 178 13.70 -8.71 16.01
CA THR A 178 14.82 -8.69 15.06
C THR A 178 14.46 -7.85 13.84
N LYS A 179 15.45 -7.31 13.13
CA LYS A 179 15.23 -6.52 11.90
C LYS A 179 14.58 -7.37 10.81
N GLU A 180 15.11 -8.58 10.61
CA GLU A 180 14.64 -9.58 9.68
C GLU A 180 13.20 -9.98 10.00
N GLY A 181 12.92 -10.25 11.27
CA GLY A 181 11.59 -10.63 11.71
C GLY A 181 10.59 -9.48 11.57
N PHE A 182 10.98 -8.23 11.85
CA PHE A 182 10.12 -7.07 11.63
C PHE A 182 9.69 -6.95 10.17
N VAL A 183 10.65 -6.95 9.23
CA VAL A 183 10.37 -6.91 7.79
C VAL A 183 9.54 -8.12 7.35
N TYR A 184 9.84 -9.31 7.86
CA TYR A 184 9.04 -10.51 7.58
C TYR A 184 7.54 -10.32 7.91
N HIS A 185 7.19 -9.73 9.06
CA HIS A 185 5.78 -9.50 9.42
C HIS A 185 5.11 -8.43 8.55
N VAL A 186 5.86 -7.42 8.10
CA VAL A 186 5.38 -6.45 7.09
C VAL A 186 5.08 -7.16 5.77
N LEU A 187 5.99 -7.99 5.26
CA LEU A 187 5.80 -8.75 4.02
C LEU A 187 4.63 -9.74 4.12
N GLN A 188 4.49 -10.43 5.25
CA GLN A 188 3.35 -11.32 5.49
C GLN A 188 2.02 -10.58 5.50
N PHE A 189 1.98 -9.37 6.06
CA PHE A 189 0.79 -8.53 6.01
C PHE A 189 0.45 -8.15 4.56
N LEU A 190 1.41 -7.60 3.80
CA LEU A 190 1.20 -7.23 2.39
C LEU A 190 0.79 -8.43 1.53
N GLN A 191 1.34 -9.61 1.79
CA GLN A 191 0.94 -10.85 1.11
C GLN A 191 -0.51 -11.24 1.43
N LYS A 192 -0.94 -11.14 2.70
CA LYS A 192 -2.34 -11.38 3.09
C LYS A 192 -3.31 -10.39 2.45
N GLN A 193 -2.88 -9.14 2.25
CA GLN A 193 -3.65 -8.13 1.51
C GLN A 193 -3.65 -8.38 -0.01
N GLY A 194 -2.93 -9.39 -0.50
CA GLY A 194 -2.81 -9.71 -1.91
C GLY A 194 -2.06 -8.65 -2.71
N LEU A 195 -1.15 -7.89 -2.07
CA LEU A 195 -0.37 -6.83 -2.70
C LEU A 195 0.96 -7.33 -3.25
N ILE A 196 1.58 -8.30 -2.56
CA ILE A 196 2.84 -8.92 -2.98
C ILE A 196 2.74 -10.45 -2.99
N HIS A 197 3.65 -11.08 -3.74
CA HIS A 197 3.99 -12.49 -3.62
C HIS A 197 5.35 -12.60 -2.92
N TYR A 198 5.35 -13.13 -1.70
CA TYR A 198 6.55 -13.32 -0.89
C TYR A 198 6.92 -14.81 -0.83
N VAL A 199 7.97 -15.19 -1.57
CA VAL A 199 8.50 -16.55 -1.63
C VAL A 199 9.54 -16.72 -0.54
N GLU A 200 9.11 -17.20 0.63
CA GLU A 200 9.97 -17.31 1.83
C GLU A 200 11.25 -18.13 1.59
N ARG A 201 11.17 -19.24 0.84
CA ARG A 201 12.31 -20.14 0.62
C ARG A 201 13.46 -19.48 -0.12
N ASP A 202 13.12 -18.58 -1.05
CA ASP A 202 14.08 -17.87 -1.89
C ASP A 202 14.28 -16.44 -1.43
N GLU A 203 13.64 -16.04 -0.33
CA GLU A 203 13.59 -14.66 0.18
C GLU A 203 13.29 -13.65 -0.93
N MET A 204 12.33 -13.98 -1.79
CA MET A 204 12.02 -13.19 -2.99
C MET A 204 10.66 -12.51 -2.85
N ILE A 205 10.64 -11.23 -3.16
CA ILE A 205 9.46 -10.37 -3.17
C ILE A 205 9.14 -10.07 -4.64
N MET A 206 7.88 -10.20 -5.02
CA MET A 206 7.33 -9.74 -6.30
C MET A 206 6.02 -8.99 -6.05
N THR A 207 5.68 -8.03 -6.89
CA THR A 207 4.38 -7.34 -6.82
C THR A 207 3.28 -8.19 -7.47
N THR A 208 2.05 -7.98 -7.04
CA THR A 208 0.87 -8.55 -7.71
C THR A 208 0.33 -7.55 -8.73
N LYS A 209 -0.47 -8.06 -9.69
CA LYS A 209 -1.23 -7.20 -10.62
C LYS A 209 -2.15 -6.21 -9.90
N LYS A 210 -2.61 -6.55 -8.68
CA LYS A 210 -3.45 -5.67 -7.85
C LYS A 210 -2.66 -4.43 -7.44
N LEU A 211 -1.46 -4.63 -6.90
CA LEU A 211 -0.59 -3.52 -6.53
C LEU A 211 -0.11 -2.73 -7.75
N ASP A 212 0.28 -3.40 -8.83
CA ASP A 212 0.74 -2.75 -10.07
C ASP A 212 -0.33 -1.75 -10.58
N ARG A 213 -1.61 -2.16 -10.59
CA ARG A 213 -2.73 -1.31 -11.02
C ARG A 213 -2.98 -0.12 -10.10
N PHE A 214 -2.88 -0.32 -8.78
CA PHE A 214 -3.01 0.76 -7.82
C PHE A 214 -1.89 1.78 -7.98
N MET A 215 -0.66 1.32 -8.24
CA MET A 215 0.49 2.20 -8.42
C MET A 215 0.46 2.90 -9.76
N ASP A 216 0.05 2.25 -10.85
CA ASP A 216 -0.15 2.91 -12.14
C ASP A 216 -1.21 4.02 -12.02
N TRP A 217 -2.32 3.80 -11.32
CA TRP A 217 -3.30 4.86 -11.10
C TRP A 217 -2.79 5.97 -10.19
N ASN A 218 -2.14 5.64 -9.07
CA ASN A 218 -1.64 6.65 -8.14
C ASN A 218 -0.47 7.45 -8.73
N LEU A 219 0.46 6.82 -9.46
CA LEU A 219 1.66 7.50 -9.96
C LEU A 219 1.46 8.14 -11.33
N LEU A 220 0.64 7.57 -12.22
CA LEU A 220 0.41 8.17 -13.55
C LEU A 220 -0.65 9.29 -13.49
N ASN A 221 -1.40 9.42 -12.39
CA ASN A 221 -2.32 10.53 -12.19
C ASN A 221 -1.57 11.68 -11.46
N GLN A 222 -1.27 12.75 -12.22
CA GLN A 222 -0.27 13.79 -11.91
C GLN A 222 -0.32 14.40 -10.49
N ASN A 223 -1.48 14.43 -9.82
CA ASN A 223 -1.61 15.02 -8.49
C ASN A 223 -0.95 14.21 -7.35
N HIS A 224 -0.79 12.90 -7.55
CA HIS A 224 -0.22 11.99 -6.53
C HIS A 224 1.26 11.69 -6.80
N TYR A 225 1.69 11.81 -8.06
CA TYR A 225 3.08 11.75 -8.49
C TYR A 225 3.97 12.72 -7.71
N ASP A 226 3.58 14.00 -7.58
CA ASP A 226 4.39 15.02 -6.91
C ASP A 226 4.62 14.75 -5.42
N ARG A 227 3.67 14.13 -4.72
CA ARG A 227 3.81 13.78 -3.30
C ARG A 227 4.76 12.61 -3.12
N VAL A 228 4.61 11.57 -3.93
CA VAL A 228 5.49 10.40 -3.90
C VAL A 228 6.88 10.78 -4.41
N GLN A 229 6.97 11.64 -5.42
CA GLN A 229 8.23 12.23 -5.92
C GLN A 229 8.91 13.12 -4.91
N LYS A 230 8.21 13.95 -4.13
CA LYS A 230 8.85 14.73 -3.06
C LYS A 230 9.44 13.83 -1.98
N VAL A 231 8.71 12.80 -1.60
CA VAL A 231 9.23 11.80 -0.68
C VAL A 231 10.42 11.11 -1.32
N LEU A 232 10.31 10.60 -2.56
CA LEU A 232 11.34 9.93 -3.36
C LEU A 232 12.58 10.78 -3.71
N ALA A 233 12.43 12.08 -3.95
CA ALA A 233 13.49 12.98 -4.41
C ALA A 233 14.44 13.34 -3.29
N VAL A 234 13.93 13.41 -2.05
CA VAL A 234 14.77 13.48 -0.83
C VAL A 234 15.76 12.31 -0.77
N TRP A 235 15.47 11.18 -1.44
CA TRP A 235 16.32 9.97 -1.44
C TRP A 235 17.21 9.81 -2.67
N LYS A 236 17.04 10.63 -3.72
CA LYS A 236 17.73 10.45 -5.02
C LYS A 236 18.57 11.65 -5.45
N GLU A 237 18.66 12.70 -4.63
CA GLU A 237 19.53 13.85 -4.95
C GLU A 237 21.02 13.60 -4.67
N ASP A 238 21.43 12.49 -4.03
CA ASP A 238 22.84 12.20 -3.73
C ASP A 238 23.57 11.30 -4.74
N ASP A 239 22.91 10.82 -5.80
CA ASP A 239 23.54 9.98 -6.84
C ASP A 239 24.05 10.78 -8.08
N ASN A 240 24.00 12.12 -8.03
CA ASN A 240 24.39 12.99 -9.16
C ASN A 240 25.29 14.19 -8.80
N GLU A 241 26.19 14.05 -7.82
CA GLU A 241 27.37 14.92 -7.68
C GLU A 241 28.69 14.15 -7.51
#